data_AF-A0A0G0P0L9-F1
#
_entry.id   AF-A0A0G0P0L9-F1
#
_cell.length_a   1.000
_cell.length_b   1.000
_cell.length_c   1.000
_cell.angle_alpha   90.00
_cell.angle_beta   90.00
_cell.angle_gamma   90.00
#
_symmetry.space_group_name_H-M   'P 1'
#
loop_
_entity.id
_entity.type
_entity.pdbx_description
1 polymer ?
#
loop_
_entity_poly.entity_id
_entity_poly.type
_entity_poly.pdbx_seq_one_letter_code
_entity_poly.pdbx_strand_id
1 'polypeptide(L)'
;MKKNLYRYSYFWITLVFFIASLVLQWVFGWYEYKNEQEEHGQPIEIGSYVVQLSRGVFENWQSEFLQLIWQVVGLSFLYYAGSSQSKESDDRKEEKIDYIIKKLDPKNSKSIIQKIDMRYWRKK
;
A
#
# COMPACT_ATOMS: atom_id res chain seq x y z
N MET A 1 25.50 10.89 -15.76
CA MET A 1 25.05 9.71 -14.97
C MET A 1 24.49 10.02 -13.57
N LYS A 2 24.94 11.05 -12.83
CA LYS A 2 24.49 11.30 -11.42
C LYS A 2 23.05 11.80 -11.23
N LYS A 3 22.40 12.39 -12.25
CA LYS A 3 21.02 12.95 -12.12
C LYS A 3 19.93 11.90 -11.87
N ASN A 4 20.15 10.64 -12.24
CA ASN A 4 19.14 9.58 -12.10
C ASN A 4 19.10 8.99 -10.69
N LEU A 5 20.19 9.09 -9.92
CA LEU A 5 20.26 8.50 -8.57
C LEU A 5 19.39 9.26 -7.56
N TYR A 6 19.34 10.60 -7.65
CA TYR A 6 18.50 11.43 -6.79
C TYR A 6 17.00 11.24 -7.03
N ARG A 7 16.59 10.87 -8.25
CA ARG A 7 15.18 10.62 -8.59
C ARG A 7 14.64 9.36 -7.91
N TYR A 8 15.52 8.42 -7.57
CA TYR A 8 15.20 7.17 -6.89
C TYR A 8 15.87 7.09 -5.51
N SER A 9 16.26 8.23 -4.92
CA SER A 9 16.99 8.26 -3.65
C SER A 9 16.22 7.54 -2.53
N TYR A 10 14.91 7.76 -2.44
CA TYR A 10 14.05 7.07 -1.49
C TYR A 10 14.09 5.55 -1.65
N PHE A 11 13.98 5.04 -2.89
CA PHE A 11 14.08 3.61 -3.17
C PHE A 11 15.43 3.04 -2.72
N TRP A 12 16.53 3.71 -3.06
CA TRP A 12 17.87 3.24 -2.70
C TRP A 12 18.13 3.27 -1.19
N ILE A 13 17.72 4.34 -0.49
CA ILE A 13 17.86 4.44 0.96
C ILE A 13 17.07 3.32 1.64
N THR A 14 15.80 3.14 1.25
CA THR A 14 14.95 2.08 1.80
C THR A 14 15.50 0.69 1.48
N LEU A 15 16.02 0.46 0.27
CA LEU A 15 16.64 -0.81 -0.10
C LEU A 15 17.89 -1.10 0.75
N VAL A 16 18.71 -0.09 1.04
CA VAL A 16 19.87 -0.23 1.93
C VAL A 16 19.43 -0.62 3.34
N PHE A 17 18.43 0.07 3.91
CA PHE A 17 17.89 -0.28 5.23
C PHE A 17 17.31 -1.69 5.25
N PHE A 18 16.60 -2.09 4.19
CA PHE A 18 16.01 -3.42 4.07
C PHE A 18 17.06 -4.53 4.00
N ILE A 19 18.10 -4.36 3.17
CA ILE A 19 19.19 -5.34 3.10
C ILE A 19 19.97 -5.38 4.41
N ALA A 20 20.23 -4.22 5.02
CA ALA A 20 20.89 -4.15 6.33
C ALA A 20 20.08 -4.87 7.41
N SER A 21 18.76 -4.70 7.46
CA SER A 21 17.90 -5.39 8.42
C SER A 21 17.87 -6.90 8.18
N LEU A 22 17.83 -7.36 6.93
CA LEU A 22 17.90 -8.79 6.61
C LEU A 22 19.23 -9.41 7.06
N VAL A 23 20.35 -8.72 6.82
CA VAL A 23 21.67 -9.17 7.26
C VAL A 23 21.75 -9.21 8.78
N LEU A 24 21.26 -8.18 9.48
CA LEU A 24 21.23 -8.16 10.94
C LEU A 24 20.36 -9.30 11.49
N GLN A 25 19.18 -9.54 10.92
CA GLN A 25 18.31 -10.64 11.32
C GLN A 25 18.99 -12.00 11.14
N TRP A 26 19.71 -12.20 10.04
CA TRP A 26 20.51 -13.40 9.85
C TRP A 26 21.60 -13.49 10.91
N VAL A 27 22.46 -12.48 11.03
CA VAL A 27 23.57 -12.47 11.99
C VAL A 27 23.09 -12.75 13.42
N PHE A 28 22.04 -12.09 13.90
CA PHE A 28 21.51 -12.34 15.24
C PHE A 28 20.87 -13.73 15.38
N GLY A 29 20.11 -14.18 14.38
CA GLY A 29 19.57 -15.54 14.38
C GLY A 29 20.64 -16.62 14.34
N TRP A 30 21.84 -16.34 13.81
CA TRP A 30 22.96 -17.28 13.85
C TRP A 30 23.50 -17.46 15.27
N TYR A 31 23.59 -16.38 16.04
CA TYR A 31 24.01 -16.46 17.44
C TYR A 31 22.99 -17.23 18.28
N GLU A 32 21.70 -17.00 18.05
CA GLU A 32 20.61 -17.74 18.71
C GLU A 32 20.66 -19.23 18.36
N TYR A 33 20.71 -19.57 17.07
CA TYR A 33 20.81 -20.95 16.60
C TYR A 33 22.02 -21.68 17.18
N LYS A 34 23.19 -21.03 17.24
CA LYS A 34 24.38 -21.63 17.84
C LYS A 34 24.18 -21.94 19.32
N ASN A 35 23.65 -20.97 20.07
CA ASN A 35 23.43 -21.16 21.51
C ASN A 35 22.45 -22.31 21.76
N GLU A 36 21.34 -22.39 21.01
CA GLU A 36 20.38 -23.50 21.10
C GLU A 36 21.05 -24.86 20.81
N GLN A 37 21.83 -24.95 19.73
CA GLN A 37 22.52 -26.19 19.37
C GLN A 37 23.55 -26.61 20.43
N GLU A 38 24.29 -25.65 21.00
CA GLU A 38 25.23 -25.92 22.09
C GLU A 38 24.52 -26.38 23.37
N GLU A 39 23.40 -25.75 23.75
CA GLU A 39 22.59 -26.14 24.90
C GLU A 39 21.97 -27.54 24.74
N HIS A 40 21.60 -27.91 23.51
CA HIS A 40 21.04 -29.22 23.19
C HIS A 40 22.08 -30.28 22.80
N GLY A 41 23.37 -29.95 22.79
CA GLY A 41 24.46 -30.85 22.39
C GLY A 41 24.36 -31.32 20.93
N GLN A 42 23.73 -30.54 20.06
CA GLN A 42 23.51 -30.84 18.65
C GLN A 42 24.63 -30.26 17.77
N PRO A 43 24.92 -30.89 16.61
CA PRO A 43 25.89 -30.34 15.68
C PRO A 43 25.39 -29.03 15.05
N ILE A 44 26.29 -28.06 14.88
CA ILE A 44 25.99 -26.79 14.22
C ILE A 44 26.06 -27.00 12.70
N GLU A 45 24.90 -26.98 12.03
CA GLU A 45 24.80 -27.17 10.58
C GLU A 45 24.31 -25.89 9.88
N ILE A 46 25.17 -25.29 9.05
CA ILE A 46 24.85 -24.05 8.31
C ILE A 46 23.63 -24.25 7.40
N GLY A 47 23.50 -25.42 6.77
CA GLY A 47 22.37 -25.73 5.89
C GLY A 47 21.03 -25.70 6.62
N SER A 48 20.96 -26.31 7.79
CA SER A 48 19.76 -26.32 8.64
C SER A 48 19.39 -24.91 9.08
N TYR A 49 20.37 -24.14 9.52
CA TYR A 49 20.21 -22.75 9.90
C TYR A 49 19.65 -21.86 8.76
N VAL A 50 20.19 -21.98 7.54
CA VAL A 50 19.71 -21.22 6.38
C VAL A 50 18.26 -21.54 6.08
N VAL A 51 17.86 -22.82 6.15
CA VAL A 51 16.47 -23.24 5.92
C VAL A 51 15.55 -22.70 7.02
N GLN A 52 15.96 -22.80 8.28
CA GLN A 52 15.18 -22.31 9.43
C GLN A 52 14.94 -20.81 9.35
N LEU A 53 16.00 -20.01 9.11
CA LEU A 53 15.83 -18.56 9.00
C LEU A 53 15.08 -18.15 7.73
N SER A 54 15.34 -18.82 6.60
CA SER A 54 14.59 -18.52 5.37
C SER A 54 13.10 -18.78 5.59
N ARG A 55 12.73 -19.86 6.28
CA ARG A 55 11.35 -20.13 6.66
C ARG A 55 10.78 -18.99 7.50
N GLY A 56 11.46 -18.57 8.56
CA GLY A 56 11.00 -17.47 9.41
C GLY A 56 10.82 -16.15 8.64
N VAL A 57 11.72 -15.83 7.71
CA VAL A 57 11.60 -14.67 6.82
C VAL A 57 10.37 -14.82 5.91
N PHE A 58 10.16 -15.99 5.30
CA PHE A 58 9.01 -16.24 4.43
C PHE A 58 7.68 -16.22 5.17
N GLU A 59 7.62 -16.75 6.40
CA GLU A 59 6.41 -16.72 7.24
C GLU A 59 6.04 -15.29 7.63
N ASN A 60 7.03 -14.48 8.02
CA ASN A 60 6.82 -13.06 8.30
C ASN A 60 6.35 -12.31 7.04
N TRP A 61 6.98 -12.58 5.89
CA TRP A 61 6.59 -11.96 4.64
C TRP A 61 5.17 -12.38 4.22
N GLN A 62 4.83 -13.65 4.38
CA GLN A 62 3.49 -14.17 4.10
C GLN A 62 2.42 -13.47 4.94
N SER A 63 2.64 -13.31 6.24
CA SER A 63 1.66 -12.67 7.13
C SER A 63 1.48 -11.19 6.82
N GLU A 64 2.57 -10.46 6.61
CA GLU A 64 2.53 -9.03 6.26
C GLU A 64 1.85 -8.79 4.90
N PHE A 65 2.11 -9.63 3.89
CA PHE A 65 1.42 -9.53 2.60
C PHE A 65 -0.06 -9.81 2.73
N LEU A 66 -0.44 -10.84 3.49
CA LEU A 66 -1.85 -11.13 3.72
C LEU A 66 -2.55 -9.97 4.43
N GLN A 67 -1.90 -9.36 5.42
CA GLN A 67 -2.40 -8.17 6.09
C GLN A 67 -2.58 -6.99 5.12
N LEU A 68 -1.56 -6.68 4.30
CA LEU A 68 -1.62 -5.59 3.33
C LEU A 68 -2.71 -5.82 2.28
N ILE A 69 -2.83 -7.04 1.76
CA ILE A 69 -3.89 -7.41 0.81
C ILE A 69 -5.26 -7.24 1.48
N TRP A 70 -5.43 -7.77 2.69
CA TRP A 70 -6.67 -7.64 3.44
C TRP A 70 -7.06 -6.19 3.67
N GLN A 71 -6.10 -5.34 4.06
CA GLN A 71 -6.32 -3.91 4.27
C GLN A 71 -6.68 -3.20 2.96
N VAL A 72 -5.90 -3.37 1.90
CA VAL A 72 -6.14 -2.68 0.62
C VAL A 72 -7.46 -3.14 0.00
N VAL A 73 -7.70 -4.45 -0.08
CA VAL A 73 -8.93 -4.99 -0.67
C VAL A 73 -10.13 -4.69 0.22
N GLY A 74 -10.01 -4.88 1.53
CA GLY A 74 -11.09 -4.60 2.48
C GLY A 74 -11.48 -3.12 2.49
N LEU A 75 -10.50 -2.21 2.56
CA LEU A 75 -10.76 -0.77 2.50
C LEU A 75 -11.30 -0.35 1.14
N SER A 76 -10.79 -0.91 0.04
CA SER A 76 -11.32 -0.63 -1.30
C SER A 76 -12.77 -1.11 -1.42
N PHE A 77 -13.08 -2.30 -0.92
CA PHE A 77 -14.44 -2.83 -0.91
C PHE A 77 -15.38 -1.95 -0.10
N LEU A 78 -15.00 -1.55 1.13
CA LEU A 78 -15.81 -0.64 1.95
C LEU A 78 -15.97 0.73 1.29
N TYR A 79 -14.93 1.23 0.63
CA TYR A 79 -14.98 2.47 -0.14
C TYR A 79 -16.01 2.39 -1.27
N TYR A 80 -16.02 1.30 -2.04
CA TYR A 80 -16.96 1.12 -3.15
C TYR A 80 -18.38 0.75 -2.70
N ALA A 81 -18.54 -0.14 -1.72
CA ALA A 81 -19.82 -0.73 -1.35
C ALA A 81 -20.74 0.20 -0.53
N GLY A 82 -20.23 1.30 0.03
CA GLY A 82 -21.07 2.16 0.87
C GLY A 82 -20.52 3.51 1.26
N SER A 83 -19.34 3.93 0.78
CA SER A 83 -18.84 5.25 1.15
C SER A 83 -19.55 6.35 0.35
N SER A 84 -19.94 7.42 1.05
CA SER A 84 -20.41 8.67 0.44
C SER A 84 -19.32 9.42 -0.33
N GLN A 85 -18.10 8.90 -0.31
CA GLN A 85 -16.93 9.38 -1.04
C GLN A 85 -16.66 8.54 -2.30
N SER A 86 -17.46 7.51 -2.58
CA SER A 86 -17.32 6.71 -3.79
C SER A 86 -17.63 7.56 -5.04
N LYS A 87 -17.03 7.22 -6.18
CA LYS A 87 -17.26 7.92 -7.46
C LYS A 87 -18.76 7.98 -7.78
N GLU A 88 -19.47 6.87 -7.60
CA GLU A 88 -20.91 6.80 -7.82
C GLU A 88 -21.70 7.74 -6.90
N SER A 89 -21.28 7.91 -5.64
CA SER A 89 -21.92 8.86 -4.73
C SER A 89 -21.75 10.31 -5.20
N ASP A 90 -20.57 10.68 -5.67
CA ASP A 90 -20.30 12.01 -6.19
C ASP A 90 -21.04 12.28 -7.50
N ASP A 91 -21.02 11.33 -8.45
CA ASP A 91 -21.79 11.43 -9.70
C ASP A 91 -23.29 11.63 -9.40
N ARG A 92 -23.85 10.87 -8.44
CA ARG A 92 -25.24 11.02 -8.00
C ARG A 92 -25.55 12.36 -7.35
N LYS A 93 -24.60 12.97 -6.62
CA LYS A 93 -24.76 14.31 -6.04
C LYS A 93 -24.75 15.36 -7.14
N GLU A 94 -23.82 15.26 -8.09
CA GLU A 94 -23.72 16.17 -9.23
C GLU A 94 -25.00 16.15 -10.08
N GLU A 95 -25.53 14.97 -10.40
CA GLU A 95 -26.80 14.85 -11.14
C GLU A 95 -27.98 15.50 -10.41
N LYS A 96 -28.06 15.33 -9.08
CA LYS A 96 -29.11 15.97 -8.28
C LYS A 96 -28.99 17.49 -8.29
N ILE A 97 -27.77 18.02 -8.19
CA ILE A 97 -27.51 19.47 -8.26
C ILE A 97 -27.84 20.01 -9.64
N ASP A 98 -27.43 19.34 -10.71
CA ASP A 98 -27.74 19.71 -12.09
C ASP A 98 -29.26 19.73 -12.34
N TYR A 99 -30.00 18.76 -11.78
CA TYR A 99 -31.46 18.74 -11.82
C TYR A 99 -32.08 19.95 -11.10
N ILE A 100 -31.57 20.30 -9.92
CA ILE A 100 -32.04 21.46 -9.14
C ILE A 100 -31.77 22.77 -9.91
N ILE A 101 -30.58 22.95 -10.47
CA ILE A 101 -30.22 24.15 -11.25
C ILE A 101 -31.11 24.28 -12.49
N LYS A 102 -31.36 23.18 -13.21
CA LYS A 102 -32.27 23.16 -14.37
C LYS A 102 -33.69 23.56 -14.00
N LYS A 103 -34.17 23.18 -12.80
CA LYS A 103 -35.52 23.51 -12.33
C LYS A 103 -35.65 24.95 -11.82
N LEU A 104 -34.59 25.50 -11.21
CA LEU A 104 -34.57 26.86 -10.67
C LEU A 104 -34.38 27.93 -11.75
N ASP A 105 -33.44 27.74 -12.69
CA ASP A 105 -33.21 28.68 -13.80
C ASP A 105 -32.99 27.92 -15.12
N PRO A 106 -34.08 27.53 -15.81
CA PRO A 106 -34.00 26.78 -17.05
C PRO A 106 -33.22 27.50 -18.16
N LYS A 107 -33.29 28.84 -18.20
CA LYS A 107 -32.71 29.65 -19.29
C LYS A 107 -31.18 29.72 -19.17
N ASN A 108 -30.64 29.88 -17.96
CA ASN A 108 -29.19 30.02 -17.76
C ASN A 108 -28.49 28.74 -17.29
N SER A 109 -29.24 27.70 -16.89
CA SER A 109 -28.73 26.44 -16.31
C SER A 109 -27.51 25.85 -17.03
N LYS A 110 -27.56 25.72 -18.37
CA LYS A 110 -26.45 25.15 -19.17
C LYS A 110 -25.15 25.95 -19.03
N SER A 111 -25.25 27.28 -19.03
CA SER A 111 -24.07 28.16 -18.91
C SER A 111 -23.47 28.12 -17.51
N ILE A 112 -24.31 27.94 -16.48
CA ILE A 112 -23.89 27.84 -15.09
C ILE A 112 -23.14 26.52 -14.87
N ILE A 113 -23.72 25.39 -15.28
CA ILE A 113 -23.09 24.07 -15.18
C ILE A 113 -21.76 24.06 -15.93
N GLN A 114 -21.72 24.58 -17.16
CA GLN A 114 -20.51 24.62 -17.98
C GLN A 114 -19.39 25.47 -17.35
N LYS A 115 -19.72 26.61 -16.73
CA LYS A 115 -18.74 27.44 -16.00
C LYS A 115 -18.17 26.72 -14.78
N ILE A 116 -19.00 25.95 -14.08
CA ILE A 116 -18.57 25.16 -12.92
C ILE A 116 -17.63 24.04 -13.38
N ASP A 117 -17.99 23.30 -14.42
CA ASP A 117 -17.19 22.20 -14.99
C ASP A 117 -15.84 22.67 -15.57
N MET A 118 -15.78 23.90 -16.09
CA MET A 118 -14.53 24.49 -16.56
C MET A 118 -13.62 24.91 -15.41
N ARG A 119 -14.20 25.32 -14.27
CA ARG A 119 -13.46 25.78 -13.10
C ARG A 119 -12.97 24.60 -12.25
N TYR A 120 -13.81 23.59 -12.10
CA TYR A 120 -13.54 22.40 -11.30
C TYR A 120 -13.57 21.18 -12.21
N TRP A 121 -12.49 20.39 -12.19
CA TRP A 121 -12.39 19.20 -13.02
C TRP A 121 -13.50 18.19 -12.66
N ARG A 122 -14.50 18.08 -13.54
CA ARG A 122 -15.51 17.01 -13.49
C ARG A 122 -14.89 15.73 -14.05
N LYS A 123 -14.74 14.71 -13.20
CA LYS A 123 -14.25 13.39 -13.65
C LYS A 123 -15.36 12.73 -14.49
N LYS A 124 -15.15 12.61 -15.80
CA LYS A 124 -16.00 11.76 -16.67
C LYS A 124 -15.90 10.28 -16.30
#